data_AF-A0A6V7GXW4-F1
#
_entry.id   AF-A0A6V7GXW4-F1
#
_cell.length_a   1.000
_cell.length_b   1.000
_cell.length_c   1.000
_cell.angle_alpha   90.00
_cell.angle_beta   90.00
_cell.angle_gamma   90.00
#
_symmetry.space_group_name_H-M   'P 1'
#
loop_
_entity.id
_entity.type
_entity.pdbx_description
1 polymer ?
#
loop_
_entity_poly.entity_id
_entity_poly.type
_entity_poly.pdbx_seq_one_letter_code
_entity_poly.pdbx_strand_id
1 'polypeptide(L)'
;NSLIVTNKLIKIHKIVQNSSISLFELLFKSTLNMIFKILQIYELHVHPKAAKGDKNQIGAPMPGTVIDIRIKVGDTVEKGAPLVVLSAMKMEMVVQAPKAGKIKTLDVTQGMRLEGDDLVLTLE
;
A
#
# COMPACT_ATOMS: atom_id res chain seq x y z
N ASN A 1 -60.50 -11.24 23.24
CA ASN A 1 -59.68 -10.05 23.57
C ASN A 1 -58.28 -10.37 24.07
N SER A 2 -58.09 -11.33 25.00
CA SER A 2 -56.76 -11.64 25.58
C SER A 2 -55.72 -12.18 24.56
N LEU A 3 -56.08 -13.09 23.66
CA LEU A 3 -55.15 -13.65 22.64
C LEU A 3 -54.57 -12.65 21.64
N ILE A 4 -55.25 -11.53 21.37
CA ILE A 4 -54.80 -10.50 20.41
C ILE A 4 -53.68 -9.66 21.02
N VAL A 5 -53.75 -9.39 22.33
CA VAL A 5 -52.74 -8.63 23.07
C VAL A 5 -51.45 -9.44 23.20
N THR A 6 -51.55 -10.74 23.51
CA THR A 6 -50.39 -11.63 23.65
C THR A 6 -49.62 -11.78 22.32
N ASN A 7 -50.32 -11.96 21.20
CA ASN A 7 -49.69 -12.05 19.88
C ASN A 7 -49.03 -10.73 19.44
N LYS A 8 -49.58 -9.57 19.83
CA LYS A 8 -48.99 -8.26 19.53
C LYS A 8 -47.69 -8.03 20.34
N LEU A 9 -47.67 -8.44 21.61
CA LEU A 9 -46.47 -8.36 22.46
C LEU A 9 -45.35 -9.30 21.98
N ILE A 10 -45.67 -10.52 21.56
CA ILE A 10 -44.69 -11.46 20.97
C ILE A 10 -44.10 -10.90 19.68
N LYS A 11 -44.92 -10.24 18.85
CA LYS A 11 -44.49 -9.60 17.60
C LYS A 11 -43.56 -8.41 17.87
N ILE A 12 -43.87 -7.57 18.86
CA ILE A 12 -43.01 -6.46 19.28
C ILE A 12 -41.69 -6.99 19.87
N HIS A 13 -41.73 -8.03 20.70
CA HIS A 13 -40.52 -8.65 21.27
C HIS A 13 -39.61 -9.24 20.17
N LYS A 14 -40.18 -9.92 19.16
CA LYS A 14 -39.42 -10.41 17.99
C LYS A 14 -38.85 -9.29 17.13
N ILE A 15 -39.57 -8.18 16.94
CA ILE A 15 -39.10 -7.02 16.18
C ILE A 15 -37.93 -6.35 16.92
N VAL A 16 -38.06 -6.12 18.23
CA VAL A 16 -36.99 -5.53 19.05
C VAL A 16 -35.76 -6.43 19.05
N GLN A 17 -35.91 -7.75 19.20
CA GLN A 17 -34.79 -8.70 19.09
C GLN A 17 -34.12 -8.65 17.70
N ASN A 18 -34.89 -8.68 16.60
CA ASN A 18 -34.32 -8.61 15.25
C ASN A 18 -33.63 -7.27 14.97
N SER A 19 -34.18 -6.15 15.44
CA SER A 19 -33.55 -4.83 15.28
C SER A 19 -32.27 -4.71 16.09
N SER A 20 -32.24 -5.21 17.33
CA SER A 20 -31.03 -5.27 18.16
C SER A 20 -29.94 -6.17 17.56
N ILE A 21 -30.32 -7.30 16.96
CA ILE A 21 -29.40 -8.20 16.25
C ILE A 21 -28.83 -7.50 15.00
N SER A 22 -29.65 -6.75 14.25
CA SER A 22 -29.15 -6.00 13.08
C SER A 22 -28.20 -4.85 13.44
N LEU A 23 -28.47 -4.17 14.55
CA LEU A 23 -27.59 -3.10 15.07
C LEU A 23 -26.27 -3.69 15.54
N PHE A 24 -26.31 -4.85 16.20
CA PHE A 24 -25.10 -5.56 16.60
C PHE A 24 -24.28 -6.03 15.39
N GLU A 25 -24.90 -6.61 14.36
CA GLU A 25 -24.18 -6.96 13.12
C GLU A 25 -23.59 -5.75 12.41
N LEU A 26 -24.31 -4.63 12.38
CA LEU A 26 -23.83 -3.40 11.75
C LEU A 26 -22.64 -2.81 12.51
N LEU A 27 -22.72 -2.76 13.84
CA LEU A 27 -21.62 -2.31 14.69
C LEU A 27 -20.42 -3.24 14.58
N PHE A 28 -20.65 -4.57 14.59
CA PHE A 28 -19.59 -5.56 14.41
C PHE A 28 -18.92 -5.43 13.04
N LYS A 29 -19.69 -5.29 11.95
CA LYS A 29 -19.16 -5.02 10.60
C LYS A 29 -18.37 -3.73 10.56
N SER A 30 -18.86 -2.66 11.18
CA SER A 30 -18.17 -1.36 11.21
C SER A 30 -16.82 -1.45 11.94
N THR A 31 -16.79 -2.09 13.11
CA THR A 31 -15.56 -2.29 13.89
C THR A 31 -14.59 -3.23 13.16
N LEU A 32 -15.09 -4.31 12.56
CA LEU A 32 -14.26 -5.24 11.78
C LEU A 32 -13.66 -4.54 10.56
N ASN A 33 -14.43 -3.71 9.85
CA ASN A 33 -13.95 -2.94 8.70
C ASN A 33 -12.93 -1.88 9.11
N MET A 34 -13.11 -1.25 10.28
CA MET A 34 -12.10 -0.34 10.86
C MET A 34 -10.79 -1.10 11.18
N ILE A 35 -10.88 -2.30 11.76
CA ILE A 35 -9.70 -3.14 12.05
C ILE A 35 -9.01 -3.58 10.75
N PHE A 36 -9.77 -4.02 9.73
CA PHE A 36 -9.22 -4.33 8.41
C PHE A 36 -8.50 -3.13 7.79
N LYS A 37 -9.09 -1.93 7.88
CA LYS A 37 -8.48 -0.70 7.39
C LYS A 37 -7.21 -0.33 8.15
N ILE A 38 -7.19 -0.55 9.47
CA ILE A 38 -5.99 -0.36 10.30
C ILE A 38 -4.92 -1.39 9.93
N LEU A 39 -5.27 -2.66 9.76
CA LEU A 39 -4.33 -3.70 9.34
C LEU A 39 -3.73 -3.42 7.96
N GLN A 40 -4.52 -2.89 7.02
CA GLN A 40 -4.03 -2.48 5.71
C GLN A 40 -3.06 -1.29 5.78
N ILE A 41 -3.16 -0.43 6.80
CA ILE A 41 -2.17 0.63 7.09
C ILE A 41 -0.89 0.03 7.71
N TYR A 42 -1.00 -1.09 8.43
CA TYR A 42 0.12 -1.83 9.04
C TYR A 42 0.73 -2.91 8.13
N GLU A 43 0.32 -3.00 6.87
CA GLU A 43 1.08 -3.70 5.83
C GLU A 43 2.45 -3.01 5.72
N LEU A 44 3.41 -3.49 6.50
CA LEU A 44 4.83 -3.38 6.22
C LEU A 44 4.98 -3.89 4.78
N HIS A 45 4.97 -2.97 3.83
CA HIS A 45 5.27 -3.27 2.44
C HIS A 45 6.74 -3.66 2.42
N VAL A 46 7.01 -4.96 2.60
CA VAL A 46 8.36 -5.51 2.50
C VAL A 46 8.70 -5.49 1.02
N HIS A 47 9.34 -4.41 0.60
CA HIS A 47 9.86 -4.31 -0.75
C HIS A 47 11.03 -5.29 -0.90
N PRO A 48 11.12 -6.02 -2.02
CA PRO A 48 12.26 -6.87 -2.30
C PRO A 48 13.52 -5.98 -2.28
N LYS A 49 14.59 -6.44 -1.64
CA LYS A 49 15.87 -5.71 -1.62
C LYS A 49 16.65 -6.00 -2.89
N ALA A 50 17.40 -5.02 -3.39
CA ALA A 50 18.35 -5.23 -4.48
C ALA A 50 19.46 -6.20 -4.05
N ALA A 51 19.79 -7.17 -4.91
CA ALA A 51 20.83 -8.14 -4.63
C ALA A 51 22.21 -7.47 -4.56
N LYS A 52 22.91 -7.63 -3.43
CA LYS A 52 24.24 -7.05 -3.23
C LYS A 52 25.23 -7.63 -4.25
N GLY A 53 25.67 -6.79 -5.19
CA GLY A 53 26.62 -7.14 -6.25
C GLY A 53 26.00 -7.28 -7.64
N ASP A 54 24.67 -7.31 -7.76
CA ASP A 54 24.01 -7.26 -9.06
C ASP A 54 23.91 -5.82 -9.56
N LYS A 55 24.75 -5.47 -10.56
CA LYS A 55 24.77 -4.13 -11.16
C LYS A 55 23.52 -3.82 -11.99
N ASN A 56 22.69 -4.82 -12.25
CA ASN A 56 21.44 -4.66 -12.97
C ASN A 56 20.30 -4.25 -12.03
N GLN A 57 20.42 -4.49 -10.72
CA GLN A 57 19.40 -4.12 -9.75
C GLN A 57 19.77 -2.80 -9.08
N ILE A 58 18.86 -1.84 -9.15
CA ILE A 58 19.06 -0.52 -8.56
C ILE A 58 18.26 -0.49 -7.28
N GLY A 59 18.96 -0.46 -6.15
CA GLY A 59 18.37 -0.26 -4.84
C GLY A 59 18.18 1.21 -4.50
N ALA A 60 17.29 1.49 -3.55
CA ALA A 60 17.12 2.81 -2.98
C ALA A 60 18.37 3.16 -2.15
N PRO A 61 19.09 4.26 -2.47
CA PRO A 61 20.34 4.61 -1.80
C PRO A 61 20.13 5.06 -0.34
N MET A 62 18.90 5.47 -0.01
CA MET A 62 18.49 5.87 1.33
C MET A 62 16.99 5.63 1.53
N PRO A 63 16.52 5.48 2.78
CA PRO A 63 15.11 5.50 3.08
C PRO A 63 14.47 6.84 2.67
N GLY A 64 13.31 6.80 2.01
CA GLY A 64 12.65 8.00 1.52
C GLY A 64 11.32 7.70 0.82
N THR A 65 10.64 8.74 0.37
CA THR A 65 9.39 8.62 -0.41
C THR A 65 9.66 8.97 -1.87
N VAL A 66 9.19 8.16 -2.81
CA VAL A 66 9.25 8.44 -4.24
C VAL A 66 8.37 9.63 -4.56
N ILE A 67 8.96 10.74 -5.01
CA ILE A 67 8.20 11.96 -5.36
C ILE A 67 8.06 12.16 -6.86
N ASP A 68 8.96 11.59 -7.66
CA ASP A 68 8.98 11.71 -9.12
C ASP A 68 9.63 10.47 -9.76
N ILE A 69 9.13 10.08 -10.93
CA ILE A 69 9.61 8.95 -11.74
C ILE A 69 9.83 9.46 -13.16
N ARG A 70 11.08 9.44 -13.63
CA ARG A 70 11.51 10.06 -14.89
C ARG A 70 11.70 9.09 -16.04
N ILE A 71 11.49 7.81 -15.79
CA ILE A 71 11.69 6.72 -16.75
C ILE A 71 10.46 5.81 -16.80
N LYS A 72 10.38 5.03 -17.87
CA LYS A 72 9.36 4.01 -18.07
C LYS A 72 10.02 2.68 -18.41
N VAL A 73 9.29 1.60 -18.16
CA VAL A 73 9.71 0.27 -18.60
C VAL A 73 9.90 0.26 -20.12
N GLY A 74 11.04 -0.22 -20.57
CA GLY A 74 11.43 -0.24 -21.98
C GLY A 74 12.32 0.93 -22.42
N ASP A 75 12.49 1.97 -21.61
CA ASP A 75 13.36 3.10 -21.94
C ASP A 75 14.84 2.70 -21.93
N THR A 76 15.62 3.30 -22.84
CA THR A 76 17.08 3.19 -22.82
C THR A 76 17.67 4.38 -22.07
N VAL A 77 18.55 4.11 -21.12
CA VAL A 77 19.21 5.12 -20.28
C VAL A 77 20.72 5.02 -20.39
N GLU A 78 21.40 6.16 -20.24
CA GLU A 78 22.85 6.23 -20.15
C GLU A 78 23.32 6.18 -18.69
N LYS A 79 24.62 5.91 -18.47
CA LYS A 79 25.21 5.99 -17.13
C LYS A 79 25.03 7.41 -16.58
N GLY A 80 24.53 7.50 -15.35
CA GLY A 80 24.25 8.78 -14.67
C GLY A 80 22.88 9.37 -14.99
N ALA A 81 22.11 8.76 -15.90
CA ALA A 81 20.77 9.24 -16.21
C ALA A 81 19.87 9.22 -14.95
N PRO A 82 19.04 10.26 -14.75
CA PRO A 82 18.14 10.33 -13.62
C PRO A 82 16.97 9.36 -13.81
N LEU A 83 16.73 8.50 -12.81
CA LEU A 83 15.71 7.46 -12.87
C LEU A 83 14.47 7.84 -12.06
N VAL A 84 14.65 8.04 -10.76
CA VAL A 84 13.60 8.44 -9.82
C VAL A 84 14.14 9.47 -8.84
N VAL A 85 13.24 10.22 -8.21
CA VAL A 85 13.59 11.17 -7.15
C VAL A 85 12.95 10.72 -5.85
N LEU A 86 13.79 10.59 -4.82
CA LEU A 86 13.38 10.25 -3.46
C LEU A 86 13.44 11.49 -2.57
N SER A 87 12.47 11.63 -1.68
CA SER A 87 12.45 12.67 -0.65
C SER A 87 12.66 12.04 0.73
N ALA A 88 13.65 12.54 1.47
CA ALA A 88 13.90 12.18 2.86
C ALA A 88 14.18 13.45 3.67
N MET A 89 13.46 13.65 4.78
CA MET A 89 13.69 14.78 5.71
C MET A 89 13.80 16.15 5.03
N LYS A 90 12.91 16.45 4.06
CA LYS A 90 12.88 17.70 3.25
C LYS A 90 14.06 17.87 2.29
N MET A 91 14.85 16.82 2.07
CA MET A 91 15.88 16.79 1.04
C MET A 91 15.45 15.83 -0.08
N GLU A 92 15.71 16.23 -1.31
CA GLU A 92 15.47 15.43 -2.50
C GLU A 92 16.79 14.83 -2.98
N MET A 93 16.77 13.56 -3.35
CA MET A 93 17.91 12.88 -3.93
C MET A 93 17.47 12.16 -5.20
N VAL A 94 18.26 12.36 -6.26
CA VAL A 94 18.03 11.70 -7.54
C VAL A 94 18.77 10.36 -7.55
N VAL A 95 18.04 9.29 -7.80
CA VAL A 95 18.62 7.97 -8.06
C VAL A 95 19.05 7.93 -9.52
N GLN A 96 20.33 7.64 -9.75
CA GLN A 96 20.95 7.66 -11.08
C GLN A 96 21.30 6.25 -11.57
N ALA A 97 21.30 6.06 -12.89
CA ALA A 97 21.68 4.79 -13.50
C ALA A 97 23.19 4.49 -13.29
N PRO A 98 23.55 3.33 -12.71
CA PRO A 98 24.96 2.97 -12.50
C PRO A 98 25.69 2.61 -13.80
N LYS A 99 24.94 2.19 -14.83
CA LYS A 99 25.43 1.85 -16.16
C LYS A 99 24.40 2.27 -17.22
N ALA A 100 24.81 2.29 -18.48
CA ALA A 100 23.86 2.36 -19.59
C ALA A 100 23.13 1.01 -19.73
N GLY A 101 21.86 1.05 -20.12
CA GLY A 101 21.04 -0.15 -20.25
C GLY A 101 19.59 0.18 -20.56
N LYS A 102 18.77 -0.85 -20.68
CA LYS A 102 17.32 -0.73 -20.90
C LYS A 102 16.57 -1.04 -19.62
N ILE A 103 15.55 -0.27 -19.28
CA ILE A 103 14.71 -0.51 -18.10
C ILE A 103 13.87 -1.76 -18.34
N LYS A 104 14.09 -2.80 -17.53
CA LYS A 104 13.38 -4.07 -17.60
C LYS A 104 12.12 -4.07 -16.73
N THR A 105 12.26 -3.62 -15.48
CA THR A 105 11.16 -3.54 -14.50
C THR A 105 11.24 -2.22 -13.75
N LEU A 106 10.09 -1.73 -13.28
CA LEU A 106 9.98 -0.61 -12.37
C LEU A 106 9.11 -1.07 -11.20
N ASP A 107 9.71 -1.22 -10.03
CA ASP A 107 9.11 -1.85 -8.85
C ASP A 107 8.59 -0.80 -7.85
N VAL A 108 8.50 0.46 -8.29
CA VAL A 108 8.11 1.61 -7.45
C VAL A 108 7.03 2.45 -8.10
N THR A 109 6.24 3.13 -7.27
CA THR A 109 5.21 4.09 -7.69
C THR A 109 5.37 5.42 -6.98
N GLN A 110 4.81 6.50 -7.56
CA GLN A 110 4.85 7.81 -6.93
C GLN A 110 4.08 7.80 -5.60
N GLY A 111 4.67 8.37 -4.56
CA GLY A 111 4.16 8.35 -3.18
C GLY A 111 4.57 7.12 -2.37
N MET A 112 5.20 6.12 -2.98
CA MET A 112 5.67 4.92 -2.28
C MET A 112 6.81 5.26 -1.33
N ARG A 113 6.78 4.67 -0.13
CA ARG A 113 7.84 4.81 0.87
C ARG A 113 8.78 3.61 0.77
N LEU A 114 10.07 3.90 0.62
CA LEU A 114 11.15 2.93 0.51
C LEU A 114 12.07 3.01 1.72
N GLU A 115 12.64 1.87 2.07
CA GLU A 115 13.79 1.75 2.95
C GLU A 115 15.10 1.69 2.14
N GLY A 116 16.24 1.73 2.84
CA GLY A 116 17.53 1.51 2.21
C GLY A 116 17.60 0.12 1.57
N ASP A 117 18.24 0.05 0.40
CA ASP A 117 18.41 -1.15 -0.42
C ASP A 117 17.11 -1.72 -1.05
N ASP A 118 15.95 -1.08 -0.88
CA ASP A 118 14.71 -1.51 -1.56
C ASP A 118 14.89 -1.45 -3.08
N LEU A 119 14.46 -2.49 -3.78
CA LEU A 119 14.54 -2.59 -5.24
C LEU A 119 13.66 -1.51 -5.86
N VAL A 120 14.29 -0.63 -6.65
CA VAL A 120 13.62 0.44 -7.38
C VAL A 120 13.25 -0.04 -8.78
N LEU A 121 14.22 -0.62 -9.47
CA LEU A 121 14.11 -1.07 -10.86
C LEU A 121 15.22 -2.05 -11.20
N THR A 122 15.02 -2.76 -12.31
CA THR A 122 16.03 -3.65 -12.90
C THR A 122 16.38 -3.19 -14.32
N LEU A 123 17.67 -3.21 -14.66
CA LEU A 123 18.22 -3.00 -15.99
C LEU A 123 18.47 -4.32 -16.72
N GLU A 124 18.46 -4.28 -18.04
CA GLU A 124 19.05 -5.33 -18.91
C GLU A 124 20.58 -5.19 -19.00
#